data_AF-A0A832F3G8-F1
#
_entry.id   AF-A0A832F3G8-F1
#
_cell.length_a   1.000
_cell.length_b   1.000
_cell.length_c   1.000
_cell.angle_alpha   90.00
_cell.angle_beta   90.00
_cell.angle_gamma   90.00
#
_symmetry.space_group_name_H-M   'P 1'
#
loop_
_entity.id
_entity.type
_entity.pdbx_description
1 polymer ?
#
loop_
_entity_poly.entity_id
_entity_poly.type
_entity_poly.pdbx_seq_one_letter_code
_entity_poly.pdbx_strand_id
1 'polypeptide(L)'
;MAWLPIAGVVAGFIAGLVGFSLVRVPPELAGQYAPYLSLATLAGLDTVFGGIRAGIEGRFQDDIFVSGFLLNTLLAVGLGYLGDRIGVDLFLAAVIALGTRVFLNLSLIRRYYLTRLALNRRKEPPASTPNP
;
A
#
# COMPACT_ATOMS: atom_id res chain seq x y z
N MET A 1 -0.96 2.17 18.79
CA MET A 1 -0.01 3.06 18.09
C MET A 1 -0.25 3.06 16.56
N ALA A 2 -1.50 3.21 16.09
CA ALA A 2 -1.84 3.04 14.67
C ALA A 2 -1.59 4.28 13.79
N TRP A 3 -1.14 5.40 14.36
CA TRP A 3 -0.96 6.67 13.64
C TRP A 3 0.46 6.85 13.08
N LEU A 4 1.46 6.20 13.67
CA LEU A 4 2.86 6.24 13.20
C LEU A 4 3.04 5.80 11.73
N PRO A 5 2.40 4.72 11.24
CA PRO A 5 2.53 4.28 9.84
C PRO A 5 1.96 5.31 8.86
N ILE A 6 0.80 5.86 9.18
CA ILE A 6 0.11 6.87 8.37
C ILE A 6 0.92 8.16 8.37
N ALA A 7 1.39 8.59 9.54
CA ALA A 7 2.24 9.76 9.68
C ALA A 7 3.55 9.62 8.90
N GLY A 8 4.19 8.44 8.94
CA GLY A 8 5.41 8.16 8.18
C GLY A 8 5.21 8.23 6.67
N VAL A 9 4.10 7.69 6.16
CA VAL A 9 3.75 7.76 4.73
C VAL A 9 3.47 9.19 4.30
N VAL A 10 2.67 9.92 5.07
CA VAL A 10 2.35 11.33 4.79
C VAL A 10 3.61 12.20 4.84
N ALA A 11 4.45 12.02 5.86
CA ALA A 11 5.72 12.74 6.00
C ALA A 11 6.67 12.40 4.84
N GLY A 12 6.79 11.13 4.45
CA GLY A 12 7.60 10.69 3.31
C GLY A 12 7.11 11.27 1.98
N PHE A 13 5.79 11.30 1.78
CA PHE A 13 5.18 11.91 0.58
C PHE A 13 5.45 13.42 0.51
N ILE A 14 5.26 14.14 1.62
CA ILE A 14 5.55 15.57 1.71
C ILE A 14 7.04 15.83 1.49
N ALA A 15 7.92 15.07 2.14
CA ALA A 15 9.37 15.18 1.96
C ALA A 15 9.79 14.93 0.50
N GLY A 16 9.17 13.96 -0.17
CA GLY A 16 9.37 13.69 -1.59
C GLY A 16 8.93 14.85 -2.49
N LEU A 17 7.75 15.42 -2.23
CA LEU A 17 7.22 16.59 -2.97
C LEU A 17 8.11 17.83 -2.80
N VAL A 18 8.52 18.12 -1.56
CA VAL A 18 9.38 19.25 -1.23
C VAL A 18 10.78 19.04 -1.80
N GLY A 19 11.34 17.83 -1.67
CA GLY A 19 12.64 17.47 -2.24
C GLY A 19 12.64 17.57 -3.77
N PHE A 20 11.60 17.08 -4.43
CA PHE A 20 11.44 17.20 -5.89
C PHE A 20 11.31 18.64 -6.35
N SER A 21 10.64 19.51 -5.56
CA SER A 21 10.53 20.93 -5.90
C SER A 21 11.82 21.73 -5.65
N LEU A 22 12.64 21.33 -4.68
CA LEU A 22 13.89 22.01 -4.31
C LEU A 22 15.06 21.59 -5.22
N VAL A 23 15.16 20.29 -5.51
CA VAL A 23 16.14 19.77 -6.46
C VAL A 23 15.57 20.04 -7.85
N ARG A 24 16.09 21.04 -8.57
CA ARG A 24 15.75 21.27 -9.98
C ARG A 24 16.26 20.10 -10.82
N VAL A 25 15.58 18.97 -10.77
CA VAL A 25 15.91 17.76 -11.54
C VAL A 25 15.64 18.08 -13.01
N PRO A 26 16.63 17.92 -13.89
CA PRO A 26 16.40 18.07 -15.33
C PRO A 26 15.27 17.14 -15.79
N PRO A 27 14.35 17.59 -16.67
CA PRO A 27 13.24 16.78 -17.12
C PRO A 27 13.65 15.44 -17.72
N GLU A 28 14.82 15.37 -18.38
CA GLU A 28 15.34 14.12 -18.95
C GLU A 28 15.69 13.09 -17.87
N LEU A 29 16.27 13.54 -16.75
CA LEU A 29 16.60 12.68 -15.60
C LEU A 29 15.32 12.22 -14.88
N ALA A 30 14.32 13.09 -14.75
CA ALA A 30 13.04 12.72 -14.14
C ALA A 30 12.34 11.60 -14.91
N GLY A 31 12.36 11.65 -16.25
CA GLY A 31 11.78 10.60 -17.10
C GLY A 31 12.46 9.24 -16.93
N GLN A 32 13.79 9.21 -16.83
CA GLN A 32 14.54 7.96 -16.65
C GLN A 32 14.27 7.28 -15.31
N TYR A 33 14.08 8.06 -14.24
CA TYR A 33 13.83 7.51 -12.90
C TYR A 33 12.35 7.24 -12.59
N ALA A 34 11.42 7.69 -13.45
CA ALA A 34 9.98 7.54 -13.25
C ALA A 34 9.51 6.08 -13.04
N PRO A 35 10.00 5.06 -13.79
CA PRO A 35 9.61 3.67 -13.56
C PRO A 35 10.01 3.17 -12.17
N TYR A 36 11.21 3.51 -11.70
CA TYR A 36 11.68 3.14 -10.37
C TYR A 36 10.86 3.81 -9.26
N LEU A 37 10.55 5.09 -9.42
CA LEU A 37 9.67 5.80 -8.50
C LEU A 37 8.26 5.19 -8.48
N SER A 38 7.75 4.76 -9.63
CA SER A 38 6.47 4.04 -9.73
C SER A 38 6.50 2.72 -8.96
N LEU A 39 7.56 1.92 -9.10
CA LEU A 39 7.73 0.67 -8.34
C LEU A 39 7.83 0.93 -6.83
N ALA A 40 8.61 1.94 -6.42
CA ALA A 40 8.72 2.31 -5.01
C ALA A 40 7.37 2.73 -4.43
N THR A 41 6.63 3.55 -5.17
CA THR A 41 5.30 4.02 -4.77
C THR A 41 4.31 2.87 -4.64
N LEU A 42 4.31 1.94 -5.60
CA LEU A 42 3.44 0.77 -5.60
C LEU A 42 3.75 -0.18 -4.43
N ALA A 43 5.04 -0.39 -4.11
CA ALA A 43 5.45 -1.20 -2.96
C ALA A 43 5.13 -0.54 -1.61
N GLY A 44 5.28 0.78 -1.53
CA GLY A 44 4.83 1.56 -0.39
C GLY A 44 3.32 1.42 -0.19
N LEU A 45 2.54 1.55 -1.26
CA LEU A 45 1.08 1.40 -1.22
C LEU A 45 0.64 0.00 -0.77
N ASP A 46 1.28 -1.06 -1.28
CA ASP A 46 1.03 -2.43 -0.83
C ASP A 46 1.25 -2.58 0.68
N THR A 47 2.36 -2.04 1.18
CA THR A 47 2.70 -2.12 2.59
C THR A 47 1.72 -1.34 3.46
N VAL A 48 1.25 -0.17 3.00
CA VAL A 48 0.21 0.61 3.70
C VAL A 48 -1.09 -0.18 3.82
N PHE A 49 -1.58 -0.76 2.72
CA PHE A 49 -2.79 -1.58 2.78
C PHE A 49 -2.60 -2.85 3.62
N GLY A 50 -1.43 -3.49 3.53
CA GLY A 50 -1.06 -4.60 4.41
C GLY A 50 -1.08 -4.20 5.89
N GLY A 51 -0.56 -3.03 6.23
CA GLY A 51 -0.58 -2.46 7.58
C GLY A 51 -1.99 -2.16 8.08
N ILE A 52 -2.83 -1.51 7.26
CA ILE A 52 -4.25 -1.26 7.58
C ILE A 52 -4.97 -2.58 7.86
N ARG A 53 -4.79 -3.58 7.01
CA ARG A 53 -5.35 -4.92 7.20
C ARG A 53 -4.88 -5.55 8.50
N ALA A 54 -3.58 -5.54 8.77
CA ALA A 54 -3.03 -6.10 10.02
C ALA A 54 -3.57 -5.37 11.26
N GLY A 55 -3.80 -4.06 11.18
CA GLY A 55 -4.45 -3.27 12.22
C GLY A 55 -5.90 -3.70 12.48
N ILE A 56 -6.69 -3.86 11.42
CA ILE A 56 -8.07 -4.36 11.49
C ILE A 56 -8.13 -5.76 12.11
N GLU A 57 -7.16 -6.61 11.76
CA GLU A 57 -7.08 -7.99 12.22
C GLU A 57 -6.41 -8.13 13.61
N GLY A 58 -6.00 -7.02 14.25
CA GLY A 58 -5.37 -7.02 15.58
C GLY A 58 -3.96 -7.62 15.64
N ARG A 59 -3.27 -7.72 14.49
CA ARG A 59 -1.94 -8.33 14.34
C ARG A 59 -0.88 -7.35 13.85
N PHE A 60 -1.12 -6.05 14.02
CA PHE A 60 -0.16 -5.02 13.61
C PHE A 60 1.09 -5.05 14.50
N GLN A 61 2.25 -5.08 13.88
CA GLN A 61 3.56 -5.03 14.54
C GLN A 61 4.43 -4.00 13.80
N ASP A 62 4.89 -2.98 14.53
CA ASP A 62 5.53 -1.80 13.96
C ASP A 62 6.87 -2.14 13.28
N ASP A 63 7.64 -3.05 13.87
CA ASP A 63 8.92 -3.55 13.35
C ASP A 63 8.76 -4.32 12.05
N ILE A 64 7.75 -5.19 11.96
CA ILE A 64 7.41 -5.93 10.73
C ILE A 64 6.92 -4.96 9.65
N PHE A 65 6.14 -3.95 10.00
CA PHE A 65 5.67 -2.94 9.06
C PHE A 65 6.83 -2.12 8.48
N VAL A 66 7.70 -1.57 9.33
CA VAL A 66 8.81 -0.70 8.90
C VAL A 66 9.84 -1.50 8.09
N SER A 67 10.21 -2.70 8.56
CA SER A 67 11.13 -3.57 7.81
C SER A 67 10.53 -4.00 6.48
N GLY A 68 9.25 -4.38 6.45
CA GLY A 68 8.53 -4.70 5.22
C GLY A 68 8.45 -3.52 4.25
N PHE A 69 8.16 -2.32 4.73
CA PHE A 69 8.07 -1.12 3.90
C PHE A 69 9.39 -0.83 3.20
N LEU A 70 10.49 -0.81 3.97
CA LEU A 70 11.82 -0.51 3.43
C LEU A 70 12.30 -1.63 2.50
N LEU A 71 12.26 -2.88 2.95
CA LEU A 71 12.76 -4.02 2.16
C LEU A 71 11.93 -4.26 0.91
N ASN A 72 10.59 -4.23 0.97
CA ASN A 72 9.76 -4.42 -0.23
C ASN A 72 9.96 -3.29 -1.24
N THR A 73 10.13 -2.05 -0.79
CA THR A 73 10.41 -0.90 -1.66
C THR A 73 11.76 -1.04 -2.33
N LEU A 74 12.81 -1.35 -1.57
CA LEU A 74 14.15 -1.58 -2.12
C LEU A 74 14.18 -2.77 -3.08
N LEU A 75 13.48 -3.86 -2.76
CA LEU A 75 13.36 -5.03 -3.64
C LEU A 75 12.61 -4.68 -4.92
N ALA A 76 11.51 -3.92 -4.86
CA ALA A 76 10.75 -3.50 -6.03
C ALA A 76 11.62 -2.67 -6.98
N VAL A 77 12.26 -1.62 -6.46
CA VAL A 77 13.17 -0.77 -7.25
C VAL A 77 14.37 -1.57 -7.75
N GLY A 78 14.94 -2.41 -6.90
CA GLY A 78 16.08 -3.28 -7.24
C GLY A 78 15.76 -4.28 -8.34
N LEU A 79 14.55 -4.84 -8.37
CA LEU A 79 14.08 -5.71 -9.45
C LEU A 79 13.95 -4.97 -10.77
N GLY A 80 13.34 -3.77 -10.77
CA GLY A 80 13.28 -2.92 -11.96
C GLY A 80 14.67 -2.60 -12.49
N TYR A 81 15.60 -2.24 -11.59
CA TYR A 81 16.98 -1.93 -11.95
C TYR A 81 17.73 -3.13 -12.49
N LEU A 82 17.56 -4.29 -11.86
CA LEU A 82 18.16 -5.52 -12.34
C LEU A 82 17.61 -5.87 -13.72
N GLY A 83 16.31 -5.70 -13.96
CA GLY A 83 15.65 -5.91 -15.25
C GLY A 83 16.30 -5.10 -16.37
N ASP A 84 16.49 -3.81 -16.12
CA ASP A 84 17.15 -2.91 -17.07
C ASP A 84 18.60 -3.32 -17.37
N ARG A 85 19.31 -3.89 -16.39
CA ARG A 85 20.70 -4.35 -16.57
C ARG A 85 20.80 -5.66 -17.34
N ILE A 86 19.84 -6.57 -17.18
CA ILE A 86 19.86 -7.89 -17.83
C ILE A 86 19.05 -7.93 -19.12
N GLY A 87 18.34 -6.85 -19.47
CA GLY A 87 17.50 -6.76 -20.66
C GLY A 87 16.18 -7.53 -20.56
N VAL A 88 15.66 -7.74 -19.34
CA VAL A 88 14.40 -8.45 -19.08
C VAL A 88 13.39 -7.50 -18.44
N ASP A 89 12.12 -7.62 -18.81
CA ASP A 89 11.04 -6.80 -18.27
C ASP A 89 10.62 -7.22 -16.84
N LEU A 90 11.54 -7.09 -15.89
CA LEU A 90 11.27 -7.28 -14.47
C LEU A 90 10.43 -6.15 -13.88
N PHE A 91 10.37 -4.99 -14.55
CA PHE A 91 9.46 -3.92 -14.18
C PHE A 91 8.01 -4.42 -14.21
N LEU A 92 7.56 -5.00 -15.32
CA LEU A 92 6.20 -5.52 -15.44
C LEU A 92 5.95 -6.66 -14.45
N ALA A 93 6.91 -7.56 -14.26
CA ALA A 93 6.80 -8.64 -13.28
C ALA A 93 6.60 -8.09 -11.85
N ALA A 94 7.36 -7.08 -11.46
CA ALA A 94 7.23 -6.42 -10.17
C ALA A 94 5.89 -5.68 -10.05
N VAL A 95 5.44 -4.97 -11.09
CA VAL A 95 4.13 -4.29 -11.12
C VAL A 95 2.99 -5.29 -10.93
N ILE A 96 3.01 -6.43 -11.62
CA ILE A 96 1.98 -7.45 -11.49
C ILE A 96 2.00 -8.04 -10.07
N ALA A 97 3.16 -8.46 -9.57
CA ALA A 97 3.26 -9.07 -8.25
C ALA A 97 2.82 -8.11 -7.13
N LEU A 98 3.29 -6.87 -7.15
CA LEU A 98 2.91 -5.84 -6.19
C LEU A 98 1.43 -5.45 -6.34
N GLY A 99 0.98 -5.24 -7.58
CA GLY A 99 -0.40 -4.89 -7.88
C GLY A 99 -1.38 -5.94 -7.38
N THR A 100 -1.10 -7.23 -7.61
CA THR A 100 -1.91 -8.32 -7.07
C THR A 100 -1.99 -8.28 -5.54
N ARG A 101 -0.88 -8.02 -4.84
CA ARG A 101 -0.87 -7.89 -3.37
C ARG A 101 -1.70 -6.69 -2.89
N VAL A 102 -1.61 -5.55 -3.57
CA VAL A 102 -2.44 -4.37 -3.30
C VAL A 102 -3.93 -4.72 -3.42
N PHE A 103 -4.35 -5.32 -4.53
CA PHE A 103 -5.75 -5.69 -4.75
C PHE A 103 -6.24 -6.74 -3.74
N LEU A 104 -5.38 -7.68 -3.35
CA LEU A 104 -5.71 -8.68 -2.34
C LEU A 104 -5.95 -8.02 -0.97
N ASN A 105 -5.03 -7.17 -0.52
CA ASN A 105 -5.17 -6.45 0.74
C ASN A 105 -6.45 -5.60 0.74
N LEU A 106 -6.73 -4.87 -0.35
CA LEU A 106 -7.96 -4.10 -0.49
C LEU A 106 -9.23 -4.97 -0.47
N SER A 107 -9.21 -6.12 -1.15
CA SER A 107 -10.33 -7.06 -1.17
C SER A 107 -10.67 -7.60 0.21
N LEU A 108 -9.65 -7.88 1.03
CA LEU A 108 -9.80 -8.36 2.39
C LEU A 108 -10.31 -7.26 3.33
N ILE A 109 -9.77 -6.04 3.22
CA ILE A 109 -10.27 -4.87 3.95
C ILE A 109 -11.76 -4.64 3.64
N ARG A 110 -12.13 -4.62 2.36
CA ARG A 110 -13.52 -4.48 1.92
C ARG A 110 -14.41 -5.58 2.51
N ARG A 111 -13.96 -6.84 2.42
CA ARG A 111 -14.71 -8.00 2.95
C ARG A 111 -14.96 -7.87 4.45
N TYR A 112 -13.94 -7.46 5.22
CA TYR A 112 -14.08 -7.23 6.65
C TYR A 112 -15.23 -6.26 6.97
N TYR A 113 -15.24 -5.09 6.33
CA TYR A 113 -16.28 -4.09 6.58
C TYR A 113 -17.67 -4.58 6.18
N LEU A 114 -17.80 -5.22 5.02
CA LEU A 114 -19.08 -5.77 4.56
C LEU A 114 -19.62 -6.85 5.51
N THR A 115 -18.76 -7.77 5.97
CA THR A 115 -19.15 -8.80 6.95
C THR A 115 -19.58 -8.18 8.26
N ARG A 116 -18.85 -7.17 8.76
CA ARG A 116 -19.19 -6.46 9.99
C ARG A 116 -20.53 -5.74 9.91
N LEU A 117 -20.81 -5.09 8.78
CA LEU A 117 -22.10 -4.45 8.52
C LEU A 117 -23.26 -5.46 8.45
N ALA A 118 -23.06 -6.60 7.80
CA ALA A 118 -24.07 -7.66 7.70
C ALA A 118 -24.39 -8.29 9.08
N LEU A 119 -23.40 -8.45 9.95
CA LEU A 119 -23.59 -8.95 11.30
C LEU A 119 -24.37 -7.95 12.18
N ASN A 120 -24.12 -6.65 12.02
CA ASN A 120 -24.87 -5.61 12.75
C ASN A 120 -26.36 -5.59 12.37
N ARG A 121 -26.70 -5.78 11.09
CA ARG A 121 -28.10 -5.86 10.62
C ARG A 121 -28.87 -7.04 11.20
N ARG A 122 -28.20 -8.14 11.56
CA ARG A 122 -28.85 -9.31 12.19
C ARG A 122 -29.14 -9.11 13.69
N LYS A 123 -28.52 -8.11 14.34
CA LYS A 123 -28.78 -7.78 15.75
C LYS A 123 -29.99 -6.88 15.94
N GLU A 124 -30.50 -6.24 14.88
CA GLU A 124 -31.77 -5.52 14.92
C GLU A 124 -32.92 -6.54 14.96
N PRO A 125 -33.76 -6.57 16.01
CA PRO A 125 -34.93 -7.44 16.04
C PRO A 125 -35.83 -7.11 14.84
N PRO A 126 -36.50 -8.11 14.22
CA PRO A 126 -37.52 -7.81 13.21
C PRO A 126 -38.53 -6.85 13.83
N ALA A 127 -38.84 -5.76 13.12
CA ALA A 127 -39.83 -4.77 13.55
C ALA A 127 -41.08 -5.52 14.03
N SER A 128 -41.42 -5.33 15.31
CA SER A 128 -42.59 -5.96 15.91
C SER A 128 -43.79 -5.63 15.05
N THR A 129 -44.37 -6.64 14.41
CA THR A 129 -45.64 -6.51 13.71
C THR A 129 -46.67 -5.97 14.71
N PRO A 130 -47.42 -4.91 14.39
CA PRO A 130 -48.51 -4.46 15.25
C PRO A 130 -49.45 -5.64 15.49
N ASN A 131 -49.70 -5.96 16.75
CA ASN A 131 -50.64 -7.01 17.13
C ASN A 131 -52.05 -6.53 16.71
N PRO A 132 -52.85 -7.37 16.01
CA PRO A 132 -54.20 -7.01 15.60
C PRO A 132 -55.15 -6.81 16.79
#